data_AF-A0A952V405-F1
#
_entry.id   AF-A0A952V405-F1
#
_cell.length_a   1.000
_cell.length_b   1.000
_cell.length_c   1.000
_cell.angle_alpha   90.00
_cell.angle_beta   90.00
_cell.angle_gamma   90.00
#
_symmetry.space_group_name_H-M   'P 1'
#
loop_
_entity.id
_entity.type
_entity.pdbx_description
1 polymer ?
#
loop_
_entity_poly.entity_id
_entity_poly.type
_entity_poly.pdbx_seq_one_letter_code
_entity_poly.pdbx_strand_id
1 'polypeptide(L)'
;MSALRVVVGVLVVVCAACTGGGPYSLGEDRAARSDASAEPPRDAAADTAISPASIRCGERGEPCAADEFCDFADTACGTTPVVGRCLPRPAAAVCPAECNPVCGCDGVTYCNECFAHVAGFDRKLPCP
;
A
#
# COMPACT_ATOMS: atom_id res chain seq x y z
N MET A 1 -20.24 60.26 -7.68
CA MET A 1 -21.02 58.99 -7.65
C MET A 1 -20.05 57.87 -7.35
N SER A 2 -20.14 57.37 -6.12
CA SER A 2 -19.56 56.16 -5.47
C SER A 2 -18.42 55.42 -6.18
N ALA A 3 -17.26 55.22 -5.54
CA ALA A 3 -17.01 54.16 -4.55
C ALA A 3 -17.45 52.78 -5.10
N LEU A 4 -16.57 51.80 -5.28
CA LEU A 4 -16.07 51.02 -4.16
C LEU A 4 -14.97 50.06 -4.66
N ARG A 5 -13.79 50.11 -4.03
CA ARG A 5 -12.78 49.07 -4.09
C ARG A 5 -13.36 47.82 -3.42
N VAL A 6 -13.74 46.79 -4.19
CA VAL A 6 -14.08 45.49 -3.62
C VAL A 6 -12.86 44.58 -3.72
N VAL A 7 -12.01 44.71 -2.71
CA VAL A 7 -11.06 43.68 -2.29
C VAL A 7 -11.92 42.51 -1.80
N VAL A 8 -12.17 41.51 -2.64
CA VAL A 8 -12.77 40.25 -2.18
C VAL A 8 -11.68 39.52 -1.42
N GLY A 9 -11.73 39.69 -0.09
CA GLY A 9 -10.81 39.09 0.85
C GLY A 9 -10.87 37.58 0.77
N VAL A 10 -9.78 36.97 0.29
CA VAL A 10 -9.41 35.62 0.70
C VAL A 10 -8.97 35.76 2.15
N LEU A 11 -9.94 35.64 3.07
CA LEU A 11 -9.67 35.44 4.48
C LEU A 11 -9.06 34.03 4.59
N VAL A 12 -7.73 33.97 4.45
CA VAL A 12 -6.95 32.81 4.87
C VAL A 12 -7.11 32.74 6.38
N VAL A 13 -8.14 32.03 6.84
CA VAL A 13 -8.24 31.61 8.24
C VAL A 13 -7.20 30.49 8.40
N VAL A 14 -5.96 30.91 8.62
CA VAL A 14 -4.92 30.06 9.19
C VAL A 14 -5.46 29.63 10.56
N CYS A 15 -5.86 28.37 10.68
CA CYS A 15 -6.22 27.80 11.98
C CYS A 15 -4.93 27.59 12.79
N ALA A 16 -4.39 28.68 13.32
CA ALA A 16 -3.33 28.71 14.30
C ALA A 16 -3.93 28.44 15.68
N ALA A 17 -4.18 27.17 16.02
CA ALA A 17 -4.44 26.74 17.39
C ALA A 17 -4.35 25.20 17.52
N CYS A 18 -3.16 24.67 17.76
CA CYS A 18 -2.93 23.46 18.56
C CYS A 18 -1.54 23.54 19.23
N THR A 19 -1.28 24.64 19.92
CA THR A 19 -0.25 24.69 20.98
C THR A 19 -0.88 24.13 22.24
N GLY A 20 -0.68 22.84 22.50
CA GLY A 20 -1.12 22.17 23.74
C GLY A 20 0.04 21.38 24.32
N GLY A 21 0.83 22.02 25.19
CA GLY A 21 1.72 21.34 26.12
C GLY A 21 0.99 21.05 27.43
N GLY A 22 1.25 19.87 28.01
CA GLY A 22 0.79 19.50 29.35
C GLY A 22 1.57 18.27 29.87
N PRO A 23 2.09 18.29 31.11
CA PRO A 23 3.02 17.30 31.63
C PRO A 23 2.31 16.18 32.42
N TYR A 24 2.68 14.93 32.18
CA TYR A 24 2.42 13.83 33.12
C TYR A 24 3.62 12.89 33.18
N SER A 25 4.41 13.13 34.22
CA SER A 25 4.91 12.18 35.20
C SER A 25 5.69 10.94 34.73
N LEU A 26 6.93 10.92 35.20
CA LEU A 26 7.87 9.81 35.31
C LEU A 26 7.21 8.51 35.81
N GLY A 27 7.60 7.42 35.17
CA GLY A 27 7.43 6.05 35.62
C GLY A 27 8.58 5.21 35.06
N GLU A 28 9.71 5.20 35.77
CA GLU A 28 10.75 4.18 35.64
C GLU A 28 10.21 2.88 36.27
N ASP A 29 10.13 1.80 35.50
CA ASP A 29 10.89 0.57 35.80
C ASP A 29 10.61 -0.58 34.82
N ARG A 30 11.68 -1.35 34.59
CA ARG A 30 11.95 -2.33 33.52
C ARG A 30 11.09 -3.59 33.57
N ALA A 31 10.88 -4.19 32.38
CA ALA A 31 11.39 -5.51 31.97
C ALA A 31 10.38 -6.35 31.16
N ALA A 32 10.69 -6.58 29.88
CA ALA A 32 10.48 -7.83 29.12
C ALA A 32 10.76 -7.52 27.63
N ARG A 33 11.98 -7.75 27.14
CA ARG A 33 12.34 -8.92 26.33
C ARG A 33 11.27 -9.33 25.31
N SER A 34 11.51 -9.01 24.04
CA SER A 34 11.31 -9.94 22.92
C SER A 34 12.19 -9.50 21.75
N ASP A 35 13.30 -10.25 21.61
CA ASP A 35 13.83 -10.68 20.33
C ASP A 35 14.28 -9.60 19.33
N ALA A 36 15.53 -9.19 19.53
CA ALA A 36 16.40 -8.86 18.41
C ALA A 36 16.40 -10.07 17.45
N SER A 37 15.62 -9.95 16.38
CA SER A 37 15.77 -10.81 15.21
C SER A 37 17.15 -10.49 14.65
N ALA A 38 18.13 -11.27 15.07
CA ALA A 38 19.42 -11.35 14.42
C ALA A 38 19.14 -11.69 12.95
N GLU A 39 19.29 -10.71 12.06
CA GLU A 39 19.42 -11.00 10.65
C GLU A 39 20.63 -11.93 10.49
N PRO A 40 20.50 -13.08 9.81
CA PRO A 40 21.64 -13.93 9.54
C PRO A 40 22.67 -13.14 8.71
N PRO A 41 23.99 -13.38 8.92
CA PRO A 41 25.03 -12.81 8.07
C PRO A 41 24.79 -13.34 6.65
N ARG A 42 24.46 -12.42 5.74
CA ARG A 42 24.22 -12.72 4.33
C ARG A 42 25.58 -12.83 3.65
N ASP A 43 26.27 -13.91 3.95
CA ASP A 43 27.54 -14.26 3.32
C ASP A 43 27.34 -14.51 1.81
N ALA A 44 28.38 -14.12 1.08
CA ALA A 44 28.38 -13.79 -0.32
C ALA A 44 28.47 -14.98 -1.30
N ALA A 45 28.10 -14.64 -2.54
CA ALA A 45 28.41 -15.26 -3.85
C ALA A 45 27.28 -16.14 -4.44
N ALA A 46 26.43 -15.61 -5.33
CA ALA A 46 26.68 -15.24 -6.74
C ALA A 46 26.88 -16.45 -7.66
N ASP A 47 25.84 -16.83 -8.43
CA ASP A 47 25.89 -16.76 -9.90
C ASP A 47 24.53 -17.11 -10.55
N THR A 48 24.10 -16.24 -11.48
CA THR A 48 22.98 -16.40 -12.46
C THR A 48 21.53 -16.43 -11.95
N ALA A 49 21.01 -15.28 -11.47
CA ALA A 49 19.61 -14.92 -11.65
C ALA A 49 19.41 -13.41 -11.43
N ILE A 50 18.81 -12.72 -12.40
CA ILE A 50 18.05 -11.50 -12.14
C ILE A 50 17.05 -11.89 -11.04
N SER A 51 17.27 -11.46 -9.80
CA SER A 51 16.33 -11.74 -8.71
C SER A 51 15.21 -10.69 -8.76
N PRO A 52 13.97 -11.05 -9.13
CA PRO A 52 12.82 -10.14 -9.16
C PRO A 52 12.35 -9.69 -7.76
N ALA A 53 12.99 -10.18 -6.69
CA ALA A 53 12.56 -10.04 -5.30
C ALA A 53 12.66 -8.60 -4.70
N SER A 54 12.90 -7.56 -5.51
CA SER A 54 12.78 -6.18 -5.05
C SER A 54 12.06 -5.25 -6.03
N ILE A 55 11.38 -5.78 -7.06
CA ILE A 55 10.54 -4.93 -7.89
C ILE A 55 9.31 -4.55 -7.08
N ARG A 56 9.34 -3.31 -6.58
CA ARG A 56 8.17 -2.65 -6.01
C ARG A 56 7.36 -2.05 -7.14
N CYS A 57 6.05 -2.16 -7.03
CA CYS A 57 5.11 -1.61 -7.98
C CYS A 57 4.32 -0.47 -7.32
N GLY A 58 3.75 0.43 -8.13
CA GLY A 58 2.92 1.53 -7.65
C GLY A 58 3.64 2.84 -7.27
N GLU A 59 4.96 2.87 -7.03
CA GLU A 59 5.67 4.14 -6.71
C GLU A 59 5.87 5.07 -7.91
N ARG A 60 6.07 4.49 -9.10
CA ARG A 60 6.38 5.23 -10.34
C ARG A 60 5.47 4.84 -11.51
N GLY A 61 4.41 4.06 -11.24
CA GLY A 61 3.54 3.52 -12.28
C GLY A 61 4.21 2.43 -13.14
N GLU A 62 5.39 1.93 -12.77
CA GLU A 62 6.00 0.79 -13.44
C GLU A 62 5.18 -0.47 -13.15
N PRO A 63 4.69 -1.17 -14.19
CA PRO A 63 3.97 -2.42 -14.01
C PRO A 63 4.94 -3.55 -13.62
N CYS A 64 4.42 -4.57 -12.93
CA CYS A 64 5.13 -5.83 -12.74
C CYS A 64 5.32 -6.57 -14.08
N ALA A 65 6.09 -7.67 -14.07
CA ALA A 65 6.22 -8.51 -15.26
C ALA A 65 4.85 -9.07 -15.71
N ALA A 66 4.75 -9.53 -16.95
CA ALA A 66 3.48 -10.00 -17.54
C ALA A 66 2.89 -11.23 -16.81
N ASP A 67 3.74 -12.00 -16.15
CA ASP A 67 3.41 -13.18 -15.34
C ASP A 67 3.29 -12.87 -13.84
N GLU A 68 3.26 -11.59 -13.47
CA GLU A 68 3.14 -11.12 -12.09
C GLU A 68 1.93 -10.18 -11.92
N PHE A 69 1.54 -9.94 -10.67
CA PHE A 69 0.59 -8.93 -10.27
C PHE A 69 1.17 -8.07 -9.15
N CYS A 70 0.64 -6.87 -8.98
CA CYS A 70 1.05 -5.95 -7.93
C CYS A 70 0.19 -6.13 -6.67
N ASP A 71 0.73 -6.77 -5.64
CA ASP A 71 0.09 -6.96 -4.34
C ASP A 71 0.26 -5.73 -3.45
N PHE A 72 -0.83 -5.01 -3.17
CA PHE A 72 -0.83 -3.83 -2.32
C PHE A 72 -1.24 -4.19 -0.90
N ALA A 73 -0.37 -3.92 0.07
CA ALA A 73 -0.62 -4.27 1.48
C ALA A 73 -1.87 -3.61 2.08
N ASP A 74 -2.37 -2.53 1.47
CA ASP A 74 -3.55 -1.79 1.92
C ASP A 74 -4.77 -1.99 1.02
N THR A 75 -4.70 -2.84 -0.01
CA THR A 75 -5.78 -3.10 -0.99
C THR A 75 -6.32 -1.83 -1.68
N ALA A 76 -5.52 -0.75 -1.67
CA ALA A 76 -5.91 0.55 -2.20
C ALA A 76 -5.44 0.75 -3.64
N CYS A 77 -4.94 -0.30 -4.31
CA CYS A 77 -4.54 -0.29 -5.71
C CYS A 77 -3.54 0.82 -6.07
N GLY A 78 -2.63 1.14 -5.15
CA GLY A 78 -1.64 2.21 -5.34
C GLY A 78 -2.20 3.63 -5.30
N THR A 79 -3.41 3.84 -4.77
CA THR A 79 -3.98 5.18 -4.57
C THR A 79 -3.42 5.90 -3.33
N THR A 80 -2.65 5.19 -2.52
CA THR A 80 -1.95 5.68 -1.33
C THR A 80 -0.44 5.67 -1.60
N PRO A 81 0.39 6.29 -0.72
CA PRO A 81 1.84 6.15 -0.81
C PRO A 81 2.36 4.74 -0.44
N VAL A 82 1.46 3.77 -0.21
CA VAL A 82 1.86 2.38 0.02
C VAL A 82 2.23 1.73 -1.30
N VAL A 83 3.35 1.05 -1.27
CA VAL A 83 3.96 0.44 -2.44
C VAL A 83 3.64 -1.03 -2.45
N GLY A 84 3.34 -1.56 -3.63
CA GLY A 84 3.07 -2.98 -3.78
C GLY A 84 4.32 -3.81 -3.95
N ARG A 85 4.15 -5.13 -3.90
CA ARG A 85 5.17 -6.11 -4.28
C ARG A 85 4.72 -6.85 -5.52
N CYS A 86 5.63 -7.07 -6.45
CA CYS A 86 5.36 -7.96 -7.56
C CYS A 86 5.39 -9.41 -7.08
N LEU A 87 4.27 -10.11 -7.26
CA LEU A 87 4.10 -11.53 -6.92
C LEU A 87 3.71 -12.30 -8.19
N PRO A 88 4.14 -13.57 -8.33
CA PRO A 88 3.77 -14.38 -9.48
C PRO A 88 2.26 -14.63 -9.53
N ARG A 89 1.70 -14.59 -10.74
CA ARG A 89 0.29 -14.93 -10.97
C ARG A 89 0.08 -16.43 -10.72
N PRO A 90 -0.91 -16.83 -9.90
CA PRO A 90 -1.23 -18.23 -9.72
C PRO A 90 -1.78 -18.83 -11.02
N ALA A 91 -1.65 -20.15 -11.18
CA ALA A 91 -2.33 -20.86 -12.26
C ALA A 91 -3.84 -20.94 -11.96
N ALA A 92 -4.69 -20.75 -12.96
CA ALA A 92 -6.15 -20.84 -12.78
C ALA A 92 -6.61 -22.18 -12.19
N ALA A 93 -5.89 -23.26 -12.48
CA ALA A 93 -6.20 -24.61 -11.99
C ALA A 93 -6.02 -24.79 -10.47
N VAL A 94 -5.30 -23.89 -9.78
CA VAL A 94 -5.10 -23.96 -8.32
C VAL A 94 -6.09 -23.09 -7.55
N CYS A 95 -6.86 -22.24 -8.23
CA CYS A 95 -7.83 -21.39 -7.55
C CYS A 95 -9.04 -22.20 -7.05
N PRO A 96 -9.55 -21.89 -5.85
CA PRO A 96 -10.78 -22.50 -5.36
C PRO A 96 -11.95 -22.14 -6.28
N ALA A 97 -12.85 -23.10 -6.50
CA ALA A 97 -14.05 -22.92 -7.32
C ALA A 97 -15.17 -22.15 -6.60
N GLU A 98 -15.04 -21.92 -5.30
CA GLU A 98 -15.97 -21.12 -4.51
C GLU A 98 -16.03 -19.68 -5.01
N CYS A 99 -17.23 -19.22 -5.34
CA CYS A 99 -17.47 -17.88 -5.88
C CYS A 99 -17.97 -16.96 -4.75
N ASN A 100 -17.06 -16.15 -4.21
CA ASN A 100 -17.34 -15.04 -3.33
C ASN A 100 -16.78 -13.75 -3.98
N PRO A 101 -17.63 -12.98 -4.69
CA PRO A 101 -17.15 -11.98 -5.64
C PRO A 101 -16.32 -10.87 -4.97
N VAL A 102 -15.24 -10.48 -5.64
CA VAL A 102 -14.35 -9.37 -5.22
C VAL A 102 -14.14 -8.42 -6.38
N CYS A 103 -13.85 -7.15 -6.07
CA CYS A 103 -13.40 -6.20 -7.09
C CYS A 103 -11.89 -6.29 -7.28
N GLY A 104 -11.41 -6.30 -8.52
CA GLY A 104 -10.01 -6.09 -8.85
C GLY A 104 -9.64 -4.61 -8.94
N CYS A 105 -8.34 -4.32 -8.94
CA CYS A 105 -7.82 -2.96 -9.17
C CYS A 105 -8.11 -2.39 -10.56
N ASP A 106 -8.48 -3.23 -11.52
CA ASP A 106 -9.01 -2.89 -12.84
C ASP A 106 -10.49 -2.48 -12.82
N GLY A 107 -11.17 -2.59 -11.67
CA GLY A 107 -12.59 -2.31 -11.52
C GLY A 107 -13.51 -3.44 -12.00
N VAL A 108 -12.96 -4.62 -12.33
CA VAL A 108 -13.75 -5.79 -12.73
C VAL A 108 -14.05 -6.65 -11.50
N THR A 109 -15.25 -7.25 -11.47
CA THR A 109 -15.60 -8.23 -10.44
C THR A 109 -15.12 -9.62 -10.82
N TYR A 110 -14.35 -10.24 -9.95
CA TYR A 110 -13.84 -11.61 -10.07
C TYR A 110 -14.58 -12.53 -9.10
N CYS A 111 -14.69 -13.83 -9.45
CA CYS A 111 -15.36 -14.82 -8.60
C CYS A 111 -14.72 -14.95 -7.20
N ASN A 112 -13.42 -14.69 -7.08
CA ASN A 112 -12.68 -14.58 -5.82
C ASN A 112 -11.32 -13.89 -6.08
N GLU A 113 -10.55 -13.63 -5.02
CA GLU A 113 -9.23 -12.97 -5.11
C GLU A 113 -8.23 -13.74 -5.98
N CYS A 114 -8.25 -15.07 -5.92
CA CYS A 114 -7.32 -15.88 -6.69
C CYS A 114 -7.53 -15.67 -8.19
N PHE A 115 -8.79 -15.61 -8.65
CA PHE A 115 -9.08 -15.29 -10.05
C PHE A 115 -8.71 -13.86 -10.46
N ALA A 116 -8.76 -12.88 -9.54
CA ALA A 116 -8.23 -11.54 -9.80
C ALA A 116 -6.70 -11.59 -9.99
N HIS A 117 -5.98 -12.30 -9.11
CA HIS A 117 -4.53 -12.50 -9.23
C HIS A 117 -4.16 -13.27 -10.50
N VAL A 118 -4.93 -14.29 -10.88
CA VAL A 118 -4.80 -14.97 -12.17
C VAL A 118 -4.90 -13.97 -13.31
N ALA A 119 -5.78 -12.98 -13.25
CA ALA A 119 -5.93 -11.94 -14.27
C ALA A 119 -4.84 -10.85 -14.23
N GLY A 120 -3.99 -10.84 -13.19
CA GLY A 120 -2.92 -9.86 -13.02
C GLY A 120 -3.28 -8.67 -12.12
N PHE A 121 -4.41 -8.73 -11.42
CA PHE A 121 -4.92 -7.63 -10.59
C PHE A 121 -5.07 -8.04 -9.14
N ASP A 122 -4.69 -7.16 -8.23
CA ASP A 122 -4.96 -7.34 -6.80
C ASP A 122 -6.42 -7.02 -6.45
N ARG A 123 -6.88 -7.53 -5.31
CA ARG A 123 -8.21 -7.24 -4.77
C ARG A 123 -8.27 -5.81 -4.24
N LYS A 124 -9.36 -5.12 -4.53
CA LYS A 124 -9.64 -3.76 -4.09
C LYS A 124 -10.67 -3.75 -2.98
N LEU A 125 -10.39 -3.02 -1.89
CA LEU A 125 -11.38 -2.64 -0.90
C LEU A 125 -11.38 -1.09 -0.71
N PRO A 126 -12.56 -0.45 -0.61
CA PRO A 126 -13.89 -1.00 -0.83
C PRO A 126 -14.16 -1.33 -2.32
N CYS A 127 -14.98 -2.34 -2.56
CA CYS A 127 -15.56 -2.66 -3.87
C CYS A 127 -16.70 -1.66 -4.14
N PRO A 128 -16.73 -0.94 -5.27
CA PRO A 128 -17.79 0.02 -5.61
C PRO A 128 -19.20 -0.59 -5.64
#